data_AF-A0A091C6Y7-F1
#
_entry.id   AF-A0A091C6Y7-F1
#
_cell.length_a   1.000
_cell.length_b   1.000
_cell.length_c   1.000
_cell.angle_alpha   90.00
_cell.angle_beta   90.00
_cell.angle_gamma   90.00
#
_symmetry.space_group_name_H-M   'P 1'
#
loop_
_entity.id
_entity.type
_entity.pdbx_description
1 polymer ?
#
loop_
_entity_poly.entity_id
_entity_poly.type
_entity_poly.pdbx_seq_one_letter_code
_entity_poly.pdbx_strand_id
1 'polypeptide(L)'
;MKETKDKPVVFQGTGYRIVQFDKRNLELQIYVKNKYQFRGYFQTVEAALANLICYAPALTESAKHDIKSYVKTIVETKENAVKDIQRELHKEPITNGASETEDDLFN
;
A
#
# COMPACT_ATOMS: atom_id res chain seq x y z
N MET A 1 -9.74 20.12 -18.76
CA MET A 1 -9.42 18.74 -18.36
C MET A 1 -8.68 18.81 -17.03
N LYS A 2 -9.21 18.25 -15.94
CA LYS A 2 -8.49 18.23 -14.65
C LYS A 2 -7.36 17.21 -14.79
N GLU A 3 -6.11 17.67 -14.73
CA GLU A 3 -4.96 16.81 -14.55
C GLU A 3 -5.22 15.93 -13.32
N THR A 4 -5.45 14.63 -13.53
CA THR A 4 -5.43 13.64 -12.46
C THR A 4 -3.99 13.55 -12.00
N LYS A 5 -3.58 14.44 -11.08
CA LYS A 5 -2.32 14.30 -10.36
C LYS A 5 -2.31 12.89 -9.77
N ASP A 6 -1.37 12.06 -10.21
CA ASP A 6 -1.20 10.73 -9.65
C ASP A 6 -0.96 10.87 -8.15
N LYS A 7 -1.78 10.19 -7.35
CA LYS A 7 -1.67 10.20 -5.89
C LYS A 7 -0.30 9.65 -5.51
N PRO A 8 0.45 10.31 -4.60
CA PRO A 8 1.79 9.85 -4.26
C PRO A 8 1.72 8.48 -3.59
N VAL A 9 2.58 7.57 -4.05
CA VAL A 9 2.69 6.21 -3.54
C VAL A 9 3.52 6.24 -2.26
N VAL A 10 2.94 5.80 -1.16
CA VAL A 10 3.59 5.75 0.16
C VAL A 10 4.26 4.40 0.38
N PHE A 11 3.66 3.33 -0.14
CA PHE A 11 4.22 1.98 -0.05
C PHE A 11 3.74 1.15 -1.24
N GLN A 12 4.64 0.37 -1.84
CA GLN A 12 4.30 -0.51 -2.95
C GLN A 12 4.87 -1.91 -2.72
N GLY A 13 3.95 -2.87 -2.69
CA GLY A 13 4.25 -4.28 -2.57
C GLY A 13 3.88 -5.06 -3.82
N THR A 14 3.92 -6.38 -3.69
CA THR A 14 3.64 -7.29 -4.78
C THR A 14 2.12 -7.40 -4.99
N GLY A 15 1.59 -6.70 -5.99
CA GLY A 15 0.17 -6.75 -6.34
C GLY A 15 -0.73 -5.77 -5.57
N TYR A 16 -0.16 -4.83 -4.82
CA TYR A 16 -0.90 -3.77 -4.13
C TYR A 16 -0.03 -2.51 -3.99
N ARG A 17 -0.70 -1.38 -3.75
CA ARG A 17 -0.05 -0.13 -3.37
C ARG A 17 -0.89 0.62 -2.35
N ILE A 18 -0.23 1.39 -1.51
CA ILE A 18 -0.84 2.32 -0.57
C ILE A 18 -0.47 3.72 -1.05
N VAL A 19 -1.49 4.52 -1.36
CA VAL A 19 -1.31 5.88 -1.87
C VAL A 19 -1.86 6.89 -0.87
N GLN A 20 -1.28 8.09 -0.86
CA GLN A 20 -1.82 9.17 -0.05
C GLN A 20 -3.08 9.72 -0.71
N PHE A 21 -4.22 9.59 -0.02
CA PHE A 21 -5.48 10.20 -0.47
C PHE A 21 -5.54 11.66 -0.05
N ASP A 22 -5.23 11.94 1.22
CA ASP A 22 -5.10 13.27 1.79
C ASP A 22 -4.04 13.28 2.91
N LYS A 23 -3.94 14.38 3.68
CA LYS A 23 -2.94 14.53 4.76
C LYS A 23 -3.10 13.54 5.91
N ARG A 24 -4.28 12.92 6.06
CA ARG A 24 -4.64 12.04 7.19
C ARG A 24 -5.00 10.62 6.73
N ASN A 25 -5.39 10.46 5.46
CA ASN A 25 -5.89 9.21 4.93
C ASN A 25 -4.98 8.64 3.85
N LEU A 26 -4.71 7.35 4.00
CA LEU A 26 -4.09 6.48 3.01
C LEU A 26 -5.16 5.63 2.35
N GLU A 27 -4.93 5.30 1.09
CA GLU A 27 -5.81 4.47 0.28
C GLU A 27 -5.09 3.18 -0.09
N LEU A 28 -5.66 2.04 0.32
CA LEU A 28 -5.20 0.73 -0.13
C LEU A 28 -5.79 0.41 -1.50
N GLN A 29 -4.92 0.08 -2.45
CA GLN A 29 -5.32 -0.37 -3.78
C GLN A 29 -4.70 -1.72 -4.10
N ILE A 30 -5.49 -2.65 -4.64
CA ILE A 30 -5.03 -3.99 -5.06
C ILE A 30 -5.05 -4.07 -6.59
N TYR A 31 -4.01 -4.65 -7.16
CA TYR A 31 -3.90 -4.87 -8.60
C TYR A 31 -4.73 -6.08 -9.04
N VAL A 32 -5.83 -5.82 -9.75
CA VAL A 32 -6.78 -6.84 -10.20
C VAL A 32 -7.22 -6.53 -11.63
N LYS A 33 -7.15 -7.52 -12.53
CA LYS A 33 -7.57 -7.38 -13.95
C LYS A 33 -6.89 -6.18 -14.63
N ASN A 34 -5.56 -6.10 -14.52
CA ASN A 34 -4.71 -5.05 -15.10
C ASN A 34 -5.00 -3.61 -14.64
N LYS A 35 -5.62 -3.43 -13.46
CA LYS A 35 -5.83 -2.11 -12.87
C LYS A 35 -5.79 -2.17 -11.35
N TYR A 36 -5.40 -1.07 -10.72
CA TYR A 36 -5.51 -0.89 -9.28
C TYR A 36 -6.95 -0.57 -8.89
N GLN A 37 -7.48 -1.32 -7.92
CA GLN A 37 -8.84 -1.15 -7.39
C GLN A 37 -8.79 -0.72 -5.93
N PHE A 38 -9.58 0.30 -5.60
CA PHE A 38 -9.79 0.76 -4.23
C PHE A 38 -10.28 -0.37 -3.32
N ARG A 39 -9.74 -0.43 -2.09
CA ARG A 39 -10.16 -1.38 -1.05
C ARG A 39 -10.56 -0.74 0.26
N GLY A 40 -10.04 0.44 0.59
CA GLY A 40 -10.39 1.12 1.82
C GLY A 40 -9.47 2.29 2.13
N TYR A 41 -9.90 3.08 3.11
CA TYR A 41 -9.11 4.15 3.70
C TYR A 41 -8.55 3.73 5.05
N PHE A 42 -7.32 4.13 5.32
CA PHE A 42 -6.57 3.78 6.52
C PHE A 42 -5.78 4.99 7.02
N GLN A 43 -5.60 5.11 8.33
CA GLN A 43 -4.78 6.17 8.92
C GLN A 43 -3.28 5.87 8.82
N THR A 44 -2.90 4.59 8.74
CA THR A 44 -1.50 4.15 8.76
C THR A 44 -1.23 3.05 7.72
N VAL A 45 0.03 2.94 7.30
CA VAL A 45 0.50 1.86 6.41
C VAL A 45 0.29 0.50 7.10
N GLU A 46 0.56 0.42 8.40
CA GLU A 46 0.35 -0.79 9.20
C GLU A 46 -1.11 -1.27 9.15
N ALA A 47 -2.08 -0.36 9.36
CA ALA A 47 -3.50 -0.71 9.32
C ALA A 47 -3.93 -1.19 7.92
N ALA A 48 -3.40 -0.56 6.86
CA ALA A 48 -3.65 -0.99 5.49
C ALA A 48 -3.05 -2.38 5.20
N LEU A 49 -1.82 -2.66 5.67
CA LEU A 49 -1.18 -3.97 5.52
C LEU A 49 -1.88 -5.06 6.35
N ALA A 50 -2.31 -4.75 7.57
CA ALA A 50 -3.09 -5.67 8.39
C ALA A 50 -4.41 -6.02 7.70
N ASN A 51 -5.09 -5.04 7.09
CA ASN A 51 -6.28 -5.29 6.30
C ASN A 51 -5.97 -6.16 5.07
N LEU A 52 -4.91 -5.84 4.33
CA LEU A 52 -4.46 -6.64 3.20
C LEU A 52 -4.20 -8.10 3.60
N ILE A 53 -3.56 -8.37 4.73
CA ILE A 53 -3.23 -9.75 5.14
C ILE A 53 -4.47 -10.49 5.62
N CYS A 54 -5.27 -9.87 6.49
CA CYS A 54 -6.41 -10.52 7.13
C CYS A 54 -7.62 -10.69 6.18
N TYR A 55 -7.69 -9.86 5.13
CA TYR A 55 -8.77 -9.88 4.14
C TYR A 55 -8.26 -10.12 2.71
N ALA A 56 -7.08 -10.77 2.60
CA ALA A 56 -6.22 -10.90 1.43
C ALA A 56 -6.89 -11.29 0.10
N PRO A 57 -8.03 -11.99 0.08
CA PRO A 57 -8.83 -12.06 -1.12
C PRO A 57 -10.32 -11.99 -0.80
N ALA A 58 -10.83 -10.84 -0.35
CA ALA A 58 -12.23 -10.56 -0.64
C ALA A 58 -12.38 -10.44 -2.16
N LEU A 59 -12.68 -11.56 -2.83
CA LEU A 59 -13.08 -11.75 -4.24
C LEU A 59 -12.01 -12.23 -5.26
N THR A 60 -11.24 -13.29 -4.97
CA THR A 60 -11.22 -14.37 -5.98
C THR A 60 -12.56 -15.09 -5.82
N GLU A 61 -13.59 -14.65 -6.54
CA GLU A 61 -14.98 -15.12 -6.42
C GLU A 61 -15.15 -16.66 -6.44
N SER A 62 -14.13 -17.38 -6.90
CA SER A 62 -14.05 -18.84 -6.98
C SER A 62 -13.54 -19.57 -5.72
N ALA A 63 -12.87 -18.89 -4.77
CA ALA A 63 -12.20 -19.56 -3.64
C ALA A 63 -13.12 -19.85 -2.43
N LYS A 64 -14.42 -19.53 -2.52
CA LYS A 64 -15.38 -19.58 -1.39
C LYS A 64 -15.63 -20.97 -0.78
N HIS A 65 -15.11 -22.06 -1.34
CA HIS A 65 -15.53 -23.41 -0.95
C HIS A 65 -14.50 -24.25 -0.16
N ASP A 66 -13.27 -23.76 0.08
CA ASP A 66 -12.27 -24.50 0.88
C ASP A 66 -11.49 -23.60 1.86
N ILE A 67 -11.66 -23.87 3.16
CA ILE A 67 -10.97 -23.17 4.26
C ILE A 67 -9.45 -23.35 4.18
N LYS A 68 -8.96 -24.51 3.73
CA LYS A 68 -7.52 -24.76 3.63
C LYS A 68 -6.87 -23.83 2.60
N SER A 69 -7.53 -23.68 1.45
CA SER A 69 -7.12 -22.75 0.40
C SER A 69 -7.15 -21.29 0.90
N TYR A 70 -8.18 -20.90 1.67
CA TYR A 70 -8.25 -19.58 2.29
C TYR A 70 -7.08 -19.31 3.25
N VAL A 71 -6.80 -20.24 4.17
CA VAL A 71 -5.67 -20.12 5.12
C VAL A 71 -4.34 -20.05 4.37
N LYS A 72 -4.16 -20.88 3.34
CA LYS A 72 -2.94 -20.86 2.52
C LYS A 72 -2.73 -19.50 1.87
N THR A 73 -3.77 -18.90 1.28
CA THR A 73 -3.65 -17.57 0.66
C THR A 73 -3.32 -16.47 1.67
N ILE A 74 -3.87 -16.52 2.89
CA ILE A 74 -3.49 -15.58 3.95
C ILE A 74 -2.01 -15.71 4.30
N VAL A 75 -1.53 -16.94 4.48
CA VAL A 75 -0.12 -17.20 4.82
C VAL A 75 0.80 -16.70 3.71
N GLU A 76 0.50 -17.02 2.43
CA GLU A 76 1.26 -16.54 1.28
C GLU A 76 1.27 -15.00 1.19
N THR A 77 0.11 -14.37 1.43
CA THR A 77 0.00 -12.90 1.42
C THR A 77 0.83 -12.27 2.54
N LYS A 78 0.79 -12.87 3.74
CA LYS A 78 1.62 -12.44 4.88
C LYS A 78 3.11 -12.55 4.54
N GLU A 79 3.55 -13.68 4.01
CA GLU A 79 4.96 -13.89 3.65
C GLU A 79 5.43 -12.89 2.59
N ASN A 80 4.60 -12.63 1.58
CA ASN A 80 4.90 -11.62 0.55
C ASN A 80 4.95 -10.21 1.14
N ALA A 81 4.01 -9.85 2.01
CA ALA A 81 4.02 -8.55 2.68
C ALA A 81 5.28 -8.38 3.55
N VAL A 82 5.71 -9.41 4.28
CA VAL A 82 6.96 -9.38 5.05
C VAL A 82 8.17 -9.18 4.15
N LYS A 83 8.25 -9.91 3.01
CA LYS A 83 9.32 -9.70 2.01
C LYS A 83 9.29 -8.30 1.42
N ASP A 84 8.11 -7.75 1.17
CA ASP A 84 7.94 -6.39 0.65
C ASP A 84 8.42 -5.34 1.67
N ILE A 85 8.07 -5.49 2.95
CA ILE A 85 8.55 -4.63 4.04
C ILE A 85 10.08 -4.72 4.15
N GLN A 86 10.62 -5.94 4.16
CA GLN A 86 12.07 -6.14 4.21
C GLN A 86 12.74 -5.46 3.02
N ARG A 87 12.24 -5.65 1.80
CA ARG A 87 12.78 -4.97 0.62
C ARG A 87 12.78 -3.45 0.80
N GLU A 88 11.71 -2.88 1.34
CA GLU A 88 11.62 -1.44 1.56
C GLU A 88 12.63 -0.94 2.61
N LEU A 89 12.85 -1.71 3.68
CA LEU A 89 13.86 -1.38 4.70
C LEU A 89 15.30 -1.39 4.17
N HIS A 90 15.57 -2.14 3.11
CA HIS A 90 16.89 -2.23 2.47
C HIS A 90 17.06 -1.27 1.29
N LYS A 91 16.03 -0.50 0.94
CA LYS A 91 16.19 0.61 0.01
C LYS A 91 16.83 1.76 0.77
N GLU A 92 17.81 2.42 0.14
CA GLU A 92 18.26 3.71 0.64
C GLU A 92 17.03 4.64 0.76
N PRO A 93 16.93 5.42 1.85
CA PRO A 93 15.81 6.33 2.03
C PRO A 93 15.71 7.20 0.78
N ILE A 94 14.53 7.21 0.16
CA ILE A 94 14.24 8.16 -0.92
C ILE A 94 14.29 9.53 -0.27
N THR A 95 15.44 10.20 -0.41
CA THR A 95 15.61 11.62 -0.17
C THR A 95 14.79 12.33 -1.23
N ASN A 96 13.48 12.42 -1.00
CA ASN A 96 12.71 13.48 -1.62
C ASN A 96 13.34 14.78 -1.14
N GLY A 97 14.07 15.45 -2.04
CA GLY A 97 14.79 16.68 -1.75
C GLY A 97 13.96 17.63 -0.90
N ALA A 98 14.32 17.72 0.38
CA ALA A 98 14.00 18.82 1.26
C ALA A 98 15.32 19.53 1.57
N SER A 99 15.94 20.08 0.53
CA SER A 99 16.66 21.35 0.62
C SER A 99 15.70 22.34 -0.03
N GLU A 100 15.21 23.39 0.61
CA GLU A 100 15.96 24.38 1.38
C GLU A 100 15.14 24.77 2.63
N THR A 101 15.67 24.46 3.81
CA THR A 101 15.54 25.38 4.94
C THR A 101 16.72 26.33 4.80
N GLU A 102 16.51 27.46 4.15
CA GLU A 102 17.37 28.62 4.36
C GLU A 102 16.59 29.65 5.14
N ASP A 103 17.06 29.80 6.38
CA ASP A 103 16.84 30.89 7.30
C ASP A 103 16.98 32.24 6.58
N ASP A 104 15.87 32.97 6.43
CA ASP A 104 15.89 34.40 6.08
C ASP A 104 14.69 35.10 6.74
N LEU A 105 14.55 34.95 8.06
CA LEU A 105 13.56 35.68 8.86
C LEU A 105 14.15 36.67 9.86
N PHE A 106 15.46 36.93 9.82
CA PHE A 106 16.10 38.02 10.57
C PHE A 106 17.29 38.58 9.79
N ASN A 107 17.00 39.46 8.84
CA ASN A 107 17.87 40.58 8.47
C ASN A 107 17.01 41.81 8.18
#